data_AF-A0A0H1B9W0-F1
#
_entry.id   AF-A0A0H1B9W0-F1
#
_cell.length_a   1.000
_cell.length_b   1.000
_cell.length_c   1.000
_cell.angle_alpha   90.00
_cell.angle_beta   90.00
_cell.angle_gamma   90.00
#
_symmetry.space_group_name_H-M   'P 1'
#
loop_
_entity.id
_entity.type
_entity.pdbx_description
1 polymer ?
#
loop_
_entity_poly.entity_id
_entity_poly.type
_entity_poly.pdbx_seq_one_letter_code
_entity_poly.pdbx_strand_id
1 'polypeptide(L)'
;MCCTNKKPPSPPRAPPVKIPENRCKRHVIDAGYKILGANPGKVRSVICYGKRSNKSEHPLGLALDLMTGAHSPNGQPLAEWVMRHAGSLKVTYVIWGQKIWEAGEKVRGWGSWEKMENRGGVTANHWDHVHVSFRR
;
A
#
# COMPACT_ATOMS: atom_id res chain seq x y z
N MET A 1 14.37 24.01 42.04
CA MET A 1 14.51 24.35 40.60
C MET A 1 13.65 23.39 39.81
N CYS A 2 12.60 23.87 39.15
CA CYS A 2 11.61 23.07 38.42
C CYS A 2 12.02 22.91 36.94
N CYS A 3 12.37 21.70 36.50
CA CYS A 3 12.46 21.37 35.08
C CYS A 3 11.29 20.44 34.73
N THR A 4 10.15 21.01 34.37
CA THR A 4 9.06 20.22 33.78
C THR A 4 9.49 19.81 32.37
N ASN A 5 9.76 18.52 32.17
CA ASN A 5 9.93 17.91 30.85
C ASN A 5 8.62 18.06 30.03
N LYS A 6 8.41 19.22 29.40
CA LYS A 6 7.36 19.37 28.40
C LYS A 6 7.87 18.78 27.09
N LYS A 7 7.37 17.60 26.74
CA LYS A 7 7.52 17.00 25.41
C LYS A 7 7.10 18.05 24.37
N PRO A 8 7.90 18.30 23.31
CA PRO A 8 7.52 19.25 22.27
C PRO A 8 6.13 18.92 21.72
N PRO A 9 5.32 19.93 21.37
CA PRO A 9 4.03 19.70 20.73
C PRO A 9 4.25 18.85 19.48
N SER A 10 3.37 17.87 19.28
CA SER A 10 3.43 17.03 18.09
C SER A 10 3.28 17.92 16.86
N PRO A 11 4.08 17.72 15.79
CA PRO A 11 3.95 18.51 14.58
C PRO A 11 2.51 18.43 14.04
N PRO A 12 2.03 19.48 13.36
CA PRO A 12 0.68 19.50 12.81
C PRO A 12 0.45 18.26 11.95
N ARG A 13 -0.67 17.58 12.19
CA ARG A 13 -1.05 16.38 11.44
C ARG A 13 -1.17 16.77 9.97
N ALA A 14 -0.37 16.14 9.11
CA ALA A 14 -0.47 16.31 7.67
C ALA A 14 -1.93 16.08 7.22
N PRO A 15 -2.40 16.78 6.16
CA PRO A 15 -3.75 16.59 5.66
C PRO A 15 -4.02 15.11 5.37
N PRO A 16 -5.26 14.63 5.58
CA PRO A 16 -5.59 13.22 5.39
C PRO A 16 -5.35 12.82 3.93
N VAL A 17 -4.65 11.70 3.75
CA VAL A 17 -4.44 11.10 2.43
C VAL A 17 -5.79 10.74 1.82
N LYS A 18 -6.03 11.17 0.57
CA LYS A 18 -7.25 10.86 -0.18
C LYS A 18 -6.97 9.83 -1.27
N ILE A 19 -7.96 8.98 -1.56
CA ILE A 19 -7.93 8.08 -2.70
C ILE A 19 -8.45 8.84 -3.93
N PRO A 20 -7.75 8.85 -5.07
CA PRO A 20 -8.27 9.41 -6.31
C PRO A 20 -9.53 8.65 -6.75
N GLU A 21 -10.65 9.36 -6.95
CA GLU A 21 -11.93 8.73 -7.31
C GLU A 21 -12.10 8.55 -8.82
N ASN A 22 -11.44 9.41 -9.62
CA ASN A 22 -11.54 9.39 -11.07
C ASN A 22 -11.11 8.02 -11.63
N ARG A 23 -12.07 7.31 -12.24
CA ARG A 23 -11.90 5.96 -12.81
C ARG A 23 -11.44 4.88 -11.83
N CYS A 24 -11.42 5.16 -10.54
CA CYS A 24 -11.18 4.18 -9.50
C CYS A 24 -12.48 3.47 -9.17
N LYS A 25 -12.49 2.13 -9.05
CA LYS A 25 -13.72 1.40 -8.76
C LYS A 25 -14.16 1.68 -7.33
N ARG A 26 -15.47 1.82 -7.10
CA ARG A 26 -16.01 2.20 -5.79
C ARG A 26 -15.55 1.28 -4.66
N HIS A 27 -15.58 -0.04 -4.87
CA HIS A 27 -15.13 -0.99 -3.87
C HIS A 27 -13.62 -0.90 -3.58
N VAL A 28 -12.81 -0.45 -4.54
CA VAL A 28 -11.37 -0.22 -4.38
C VAL A 28 -11.13 1.04 -3.55
N ILE A 29 -11.92 2.10 -3.78
CA ILE A 29 -11.92 3.31 -2.95
C ILE A 29 -12.27 2.94 -1.50
N ASP A 30 -13.35 2.18 -1.30
CA ASP A 30 -13.80 1.77 0.04
C ASP A 30 -12.74 0.87 0.74
N ALA A 31 -12.11 -0.05 0.00
CA ALA A 31 -10.99 -0.84 0.51
C ALA A 31 -9.77 0.02 0.86
N GLY A 32 -9.43 1.00 0.01
CA GLY A 32 -8.37 1.97 0.24
C GLY A 32 -8.55 2.73 1.55
N TYR A 33 -9.76 3.24 1.83
CA TYR A 33 -10.04 3.92 3.09
C TYR A 33 -9.96 3.00 4.32
N LYS A 34 -10.34 1.72 4.20
CA LYS A 34 -10.11 0.73 5.28
C LYS A 34 -8.62 0.54 5.56
N ILE A 35 -7.80 0.42 4.50
CA ILE A 35 -6.34 0.29 4.63
C ILE A 35 -5.75 1.53 5.30
N LEU A 36 -6.10 2.74 4.83
CA LEU A 36 -5.61 4.00 5.38
C LEU A 36 -6.02 4.19 6.86
N GLY A 37 -7.27 3.86 7.20
CA GLY A 37 -7.80 3.97 8.56
C GLY A 37 -7.10 3.03 9.55
N ALA A 38 -6.79 1.80 9.13
CA ALA A 38 -6.08 0.84 9.97
C ALA A 38 -4.56 1.06 10.04
N ASN A 39 -4.00 1.89 9.16
CA ASN A 39 -2.56 2.13 9.05
C ASN A 39 -2.23 3.65 9.04
N PRO A 40 -2.64 4.40 10.09
CA PRO A 40 -2.46 5.84 10.13
C PRO A 40 -0.98 6.22 10.03
N GLY A 41 -0.65 7.16 9.16
CA GLY A 41 0.70 7.71 8.98
C GLY A 41 1.67 6.84 8.15
N LYS A 42 1.26 5.66 7.68
CA LYS A 42 2.13 4.79 6.86
C LYS A 42 2.17 5.16 5.38
N VAL A 43 1.10 5.76 4.87
CA VAL A 43 0.92 6.13 3.46
C VAL A 43 0.97 7.65 3.32
N ARG A 44 1.67 8.13 2.29
CA ARG A 44 1.87 9.56 1.97
C ARG A 44 0.94 10.05 0.87
N SER A 45 0.65 9.20 -0.10
CA SER A 45 -0.25 9.46 -1.23
C SER A 45 -0.72 8.14 -1.84
N VAL A 46 -1.74 8.18 -2.69
CA VAL A 46 -2.27 6.99 -3.35
C VAL A 46 -2.49 7.26 -4.84
N ILE A 47 -2.14 6.26 -5.67
CA ILE A 47 -2.48 6.22 -7.09
C ILE A 47 -3.47 5.07 -7.29
N CYS A 48 -4.57 5.31 -8.01
CA CYS A 48 -5.54 4.25 -8.36
C CYS A 48 -5.59 4.00 -9.87
N TYR A 49 -5.94 5.01 -10.66
CA TYR A 49 -6.02 4.88 -12.11
C TYR A 49 -4.76 5.43 -12.79
N GLY A 50 -4.27 4.71 -13.80
CA GLY A 50 -3.20 5.16 -14.69
C GLY A 50 -3.12 4.28 -15.92
N LYS A 51 -2.88 4.88 -17.10
CA LYS A 51 -2.53 4.10 -18.30
C LYS A 51 -1.17 3.45 -18.06
N ARG A 52 -1.07 2.12 -18.23
CA ARG A 52 0.16 1.34 -18.08
C ARG A 52 0.31 0.45 -19.32
N SER A 53 1.53 0.30 -19.82
CA SER A 53 1.87 -0.56 -20.96
C SER A 53 1.96 -2.04 -20.59
N ASN A 54 2.27 -2.34 -19.33
CA ASN A 54 2.38 -3.71 -18.81
C ASN A 54 1.07 -4.18 -18.19
N LYS A 55 0.91 -5.51 -18.03
CA LYS A 55 -0.22 -6.13 -17.34
C LYS A 55 -0.34 -5.50 -15.94
N SER A 56 -1.43 -4.78 -15.74
CA SER A 56 -1.73 -4.04 -14.52
C SER A 56 -3.22 -3.81 -14.41
N GLU A 57 -3.72 -3.79 -13.19
CA GLU A 57 -5.10 -3.52 -12.85
C GLU A 57 -5.40 -2.01 -12.71
N HIS A 58 -4.37 -1.14 -12.74
CA HIS A 58 -4.53 0.33 -12.73
C HIS A 58 -5.39 0.86 -13.89
N PRO A 59 -5.23 0.43 -15.17
CA PRO A 59 -6.08 0.88 -16.26
C PRO A 59 -7.57 0.48 -16.09
N LEU A 60 -7.85 -0.49 -15.23
CA LEU A 60 -9.21 -0.97 -14.92
C LEU A 60 -9.81 -0.29 -13.68
N GLY A 61 -9.02 0.52 -12.95
CA GLY A 61 -9.40 1.09 -11.66
C GLY A 61 -9.45 0.06 -10.53
N LEU A 62 -8.70 -1.03 -10.67
CA LEU A 62 -8.71 -2.21 -9.79
C LEU A 62 -7.40 -2.41 -9.02
N ALA A 63 -6.60 -1.35 -8.90
CA ALA A 63 -5.36 -1.38 -8.14
C ALA A 63 -5.15 -0.09 -7.36
N LEU A 64 -4.36 -0.18 -6.29
CA LEU A 64 -3.84 0.95 -5.54
C LEU A 64 -2.33 0.82 -5.39
N ASP A 65 -1.59 1.89 -5.70
CA ASP A 65 -0.24 2.10 -5.23
C ASP A 65 -0.31 2.97 -3.98
N LEU A 66 -0.02 2.37 -2.82
CA LEU A 66 0.02 3.05 -1.53
C LEU A 66 1.45 3.56 -1.30
N MET A 67 1.69 4.83 -1.62
CA MET A 67 3.03 5.43 -1.58
C MET A 67 3.51 5.54 -0.14
N THR A 68 4.60 4.86 0.21
CA THR A 68 5.19 4.90 1.56
C THR A 68 6.51 5.68 1.62
N GLY A 69 7.13 5.89 0.45
CA GLY A 69 8.47 6.46 0.27
C GLY A 69 9.52 5.38 0.04
N ALA A 70 10.59 5.71 -0.68
CA ALA A 70 11.65 4.77 -1.04
C ALA A 70 12.27 4.08 0.19
N HIS A 71 12.31 2.75 0.17
CA HIS A 71 12.78 1.85 1.21
C HIS A 71 12.20 2.15 2.60
N SER A 72 10.97 2.67 2.65
CA SER A 72 10.32 3.06 3.89
C SER A 72 10.07 1.84 4.78
N PRO A 73 10.39 1.91 6.09
CA PRO A 73 10.09 0.84 7.04
C PRO A 73 8.58 0.59 7.20
N ASN A 74 7.75 1.50 6.69
CA ASN A 74 6.29 1.36 6.71
C ASN A 74 5.75 0.39 5.66
N GLY A 75 6.49 0.11 4.57
CA GLY A 75 5.99 -0.68 3.45
C GLY A 75 5.74 -2.15 3.80
N GLN A 76 6.70 -2.81 4.46
CA GLN A 76 6.55 -4.21 4.87
C GLN A 76 5.34 -4.44 5.81
N PRO A 77 5.20 -3.73 6.95
CA PRO A 77 4.06 -3.95 7.84
C PRO A 77 2.72 -3.54 7.22
N LEU A 78 2.70 -2.60 6.27
CA LEU A 78 1.50 -2.27 5.50
C LEU A 78 1.12 -3.42 4.56
N ALA A 79 2.06 -3.94 3.77
CA ALA A 79 1.83 -5.05 2.84
C ALA A 79 1.35 -6.31 3.57
N GLU A 80 1.97 -6.67 4.68
CA GLU A 80 1.54 -7.82 5.49
C GLU A 80 0.16 -7.61 6.14
N TRP A 81 -0.18 -6.36 6.51
CA TRP A 81 -1.52 -6.07 7.01
C TRP A 81 -2.56 -6.26 5.91
N VAL A 82 -2.31 -5.77 4.69
CA VAL A 82 -3.20 -5.96 3.54
C VAL A 82 -3.39 -7.45 3.25
N MET A 83 -2.30 -8.23 3.21
CA MET A 83 -2.35 -9.69 3.07
C MET A 83 -3.26 -10.35 4.11
N ARG A 84 -3.08 -10.04 5.40
CA ARG A 84 -3.91 -10.60 6.48
C ARG A 84 -5.41 -10.30 6.34
N HIS A 85 -5.75 -9.22 5.65
CA HIS A 85 -7.13 -8.78 5.45
C HIS A 85 -7.64 -8.99 4.01
N ALA A 86 -6.86 -9.69 3.18
CA ALA A 86 -7.09 -9.82 1.74
C ALA A 86 -8.50 -10.28 1.39
N GLY A 87 -9.05 -11.25 2.12
CA GLY A 87 -10.41 -11.75 1.90
C GLY A 87 -11.47 -10.65 2.08
N SER A 88 -11.40 -9.89 3.18
CA SER A 88 -12.35 -8.81 3.48
C SER A 88 -12.24 -7.61 2.52
N LEU A 89 -11.05 -7.42 1.95
CA LEU A 89 -10.74 -6.33 1.02
C LEU A 89 -10.92 -6.74 -0.45
N LYS A 90 -11.18 -8.02 -0.73
CA LYS A 90 -11.23 -8.61 -2.08
C LYS A 90 -9.92 -8.46 -2.87
N VAL A 91 -8.78 -8.55 -2.18
CA VAL A 91 -7.44 -8.48 -2.80
C VAL A 91 -7.18 -9.72 -3.64
N THR A 92 -6.50 -9.56 -4.78
CA THR A 92 -5.98 -10.64 -5.64
C THR A 92 -4.49 -10.88 -5.43
N TYR A 93 -3.69 -9.82 -5.26
CA TYR A 93 -2.28 -9.93 -4.91
C TYR A 93 -1.74 -8.63 -4.29
N VAL A 94 -0.61 -8.74 -3.59
CA VAL A 94 0.11 -7.62 -2.98
C VAL A 94 1.58 -7.69 -3.38
N ILE A 95 2.18 -6.56 -3.74
CA ILE A 95 3.61 -6.45 -4.04
C ILE A 95 4.26 -5.43 -3.11
N TRP A 96 5.39 -5.81 -2.51
CA TRP A 96 6.28 -4.90 -1.79
C TRP A 96 7.70 -5.45 -1.76
N GLY A 97 8.69 -4.59 -2.02
CA GLY A 97 10.10 -4.93 -1.87
C GLY A 97 10.53 -6.10 -2.77
N GLN A 98 10.17 -6.00 -4.06
CA GLN A 98 10.48 -6.99 -5.10
C GLN A 98 9.95 -8.41 -4.79
N LYS A 99 8.86 -8.48 -4.02
CA LYS A 99 8.21 -9.73 -3.66
C LYS A 99 6.71 -9.62 -3.81
N ILE A 100 6.08 -10.74 -4.16
CA ILE A 100 4.65 -10.86 -4.35
C ILE A 100 4.05 -11.91 -3.42
N TRP A 101 2.84 -11.61 -2.96
CA TRP A 101 1.94 -12.56 -2.33
C TRP A 101 0.62 -12.57 -3.08
N GLU A 102 0.10 -13.75 -3.40
CA GLU A 102 -1.15 -13.94 -4.12
C GLU A 102 -2.27 -14.43 -3.21
N ALA A 103 -3.49 -13.94 -3.45
CA ALA A 103 -4.67 -14.37 -2.71
C ALA A 103 -4.98 -15.84 -3.01
N GLY A 104 -5.18 -16.62 -1.96
CA GLY A 104 -5.29 -18.09 -2.02
C GLY A 104 -4.07 -18.78 -1.42
N GLU A 105 -2.94 -18.08 -1.32
CA GLU A 105 -1.81 -18.52 -0.54
C GLU A 105 -2.05 -18.36 0.97
N LYS A 106 -1.33 -19.13 1.79
CA LYS A 106 -1.37 -18.98 3.25
C LYS A 106 -0.83 -17.60 3.65
N VAL A 107 -1.43 -17.03 4.69
CA VAL A 107 -0.86 -15.87 5.39
C VAL A 107 0.53 -16.26 5.92
N ARG A 108 1.55 -15.48 5.57
CA ARG A 108 2.95 -15.75 5.89
C ARG A 108 3.75 -14.46 5.96
N GLY A 109 4.90 -14.49 6.63
CA GLY A 109 5.78 -13.32 6.71
C GLY A 109 6.36 -12.93 5.35
N TRP A 110 6.67 -11.64 5.16
CA TRP A 110 7.23 -11.10 3.92
C TRP A 110 8.47 -11.85 3.42
N GLY A 111 9.31 -12.35 4.34
CA GLY A 111 10.49 -13.16 3.97
C GLY A 111 10.16 -14.38 3.10
N SER A 112 8.99 -14.98 3.32
CA SER A 112 8.49 -16.16 2.60
C SER A 112 7.65 -15.84 1.37
N TRP A 113 7.53 -14.57 0.98
CA TRP A 113 6.85 -14.18 -0.26
C TRP A 113 7.72 -14.51 -1.48
N GLU A 114 7.06 -14.79 -2.60
CA GLU A 114 7.71 -15.15 -3.86
C GLU A 114 8.56 -13.97 -4.34
N LYS A 115 9.79 -14.25 -4.80
CA LYS A 115 10.68 -13.23 -5.34
C LYS A 115 10.29 -12.92 -6.78
N MET A 116 10.22 -11.64 -7.11
CA MET A 116 10.04 -11.19 -8.49
C MET A 116 11.40 -10.98 -9.16
N GLU A 117 11.41 -11.06 -10.49
CA GLU A 117 12.55 -10.59 -11.29
C GLU A 117 12.90 -9.13 -10.97
N ASN A 118 14.16 -8.75 -11.20
CA ASN A 118 14.56 -7.35 -11.06
C ASN A 118 14.09 -6.58 -12.30
N ARG A 119 13.18 -5.62 -12.10
CA ARG A 119 12.57 -4.80 -13.16
C ARG A 119 13.24 -3.44 -13.33
N GLY A 120 14.31 -3.18 -12.58
CA GLY A 120 15.12 -1.97 -12.67
C GLY A 120 14.57 -0.79 -11.86
N GLY A 121 15.18 -0.54 -10.70
CA GLY A 121 14.95 0.67 -9.91
C GLY A 121 13.89 0.54 -8.80
N VAL A 122 13.79 1.58 -7.97
CA VAL A 122 12.98 1.60 -6.74
C VAL A 122 11.49 1.38 -7.04
N THR A 123 10.93 2.15 -7.98
CA THR A 123 9.50 2.06 -8.31
C THR A 123 9.15 0.75 -9.02
N ALA A 124 9.93 0.32 -10.01
CA ALA A 124 9.63 -0.93 -10.74
C ALA A 124 9.72 -2.17 -9.83
N ASN A 125 10.59 -2.13 -8.82
CA ASN A 125 10.73 -3.17 -7.80
C ASN A 125 9.88 -2.92 -6.55
N HIS A 126 8.99 -1.92 -6.56
CA HIS A 126 8.02 -1.67 -5.48
C HIS A 126 8.68 -1.43 -4.11
N TRP A 127 9.79 -0.70 -4.09
CA TRP A 127 10.48 -0.29 -2.87
C TRP A 127 9.99 1.07 -2.35
N ASP A 128 9.14 1.80 -3.08
CA ASP A 128 8.56 3.10 -2.67
C ASP A 128 7.05 3.07 -2.44
N HIS A 129 6.37 1.99 -2.82
CA HIS A 129 4.93 1.81 -2.65
C HIS A 129 4.54 0.34 -2.45
N VAL A 130 3.47 0.11 -1.69
CA VAL A 130 2.80 -1.19 -1.65
C VAL A 130 1.75 -1.19 -2.76
N HIS A 131 1.92 -2.08 -3.74
CA HIS A 131 0.92 -2.27 -4.78
C HIS A 131 -0.09 -3.32 -4.35
N VAL A 132 -1.38 -3.02 -4.51
CA VAL A 132 -2.48 -3.92 -4.16
C VAL A 132 -3.43 -4.00 -5.34
N SER A 133 -3.70 -5.22 -5.79
CA SER A 133 -4.72 -5.48 -6.82
C SER A 133 -5.97 -6.12 -6.23
N PHE A 134 -7.11 -5.84 -6.84
CA PHE A 134 -8.43 -6.20 -6.33
C PHE A 134 -9.23 -7.00 -7.37
N ARG A 135 -10.12 -7.88 -6.89
CA ARG A 135 -11.07 -8.61 -7.74
C ARG A 135 -12.03 -7.63 -8.41
N ARG A 136 -12.41 -7.96 -9.65
CA ARG A 136 -13.48 -7.26 -10.38
C ARG A 136 -14.80 -7.26 -9.62
#